data_AF-A0A2E0XBE2-F1
#
_entry.id   AF-A0A2E0XBE2-F1
#
_cell.length_a   1.000
_cell.length_b   1.000
_cell.length_c   1.000
_cell.angle_alpha   90.00
_cell.angle_beta   90.00
_cell.angle_gamma   90.00
#
_symmetry.space_group_name_H-M   'P 1'
#
loop_
_entity.id
_entity.type
_entity.pdbx_description
1 polymer ?
#
loop_
_entity_poly.entity_id
_entity_poly.type
_entity_poly.pdbx_seq_one_letter_code
_entity_poly.pdbx_strand_id
1 'polypeptide(L)'
;MGATAMKGSCIPKSILLVGAGVLTGSLIEAIFPPPAASSSVAELAMELAVQVALNGLAVTALQEVDMSDGAACGFSFSLGLMEVQPGMSTRIRALGALIAQQGRQFAQKKQARALEEDNPSR
;
A
#
# COMPACT_ATOMS: atom_id res chain seq x y z
N MET A 1 19.02 11.06 -40.07
CA MET A 1 19.51 10.23 -38.95
C MET A 1 19.33 11.05 -37.67
N GLY A 2 18.57 10.69 -36.64
CA GLY A 2 17.75 9.52 -36.38
C GLY A 2 16.76 9.85 -35.26
N ALA A 3 15.47 9.85 -35.56
CA ALA A 3 14.39 9.86 -34.57
C ALA A 3 14.08 8.44 -34.05
N THR A 4 14.82 7.43 -34.53
CA THR A 4 14.65 6.01 -34.21
C THR A 4 15.54 5.53 -33.06
N ALA A 5 16.57 6.30 -32.66
CA ALA A 5 17.44 5.92 -31.54
C ALA A 5 16.78 6.17 -30.17
N MET A 6 15.86 7.13 -30.07
CA MET A 6 15.29 7.58 -28.79
C MET A 6 14.18 6.66 -28.23
N LYS A 7 13.57 5.80 -29.07
CA LYS A 7 12.56 4.80 -28.64
C LYS A 7 13.17 3.48 -28.16
N GLY A 8 14.44 3.20 -28.48
CA GLY A 8 15.10 1.94 -28.17
C GLY A 8 15.62 1.80 -26.74
N SER A 9 15.80 2.91 -26.01
CA SER A 9 16.38 2.91 -24.65
C SER A 9 15.35 2.79 -23.53
N CYS A 10 14.07 3.15 -23.77
CA CYS A 10 13.04 3.11 -22.73
C CYS A 10 12.70 1.68 -22.27
N ILE A 11 12.63 0.70 -23.18
CA ILE A 11 12.24 -0.67 -22.81
C ILE A 11 13.26 -1.33 -21.87
N PRO A 12 14.58 -1.33 -22.18
CA PRO A 12 15.59 -1.85 -21.25
C PRO A 12 15.59 -1.12 -19.90
N LYS A 13 15.42 0.20 -19.93
CA LYS A 13 15.36 1.03 -18.72
C LYS A 13 14.15 0.69 -17.85
N SER A 14 12.97 0.55 -18.45
CA SER A 14 11.76 0.11 -17.76
C SER A 14 11.93 -1.26 -17.12
N ILE A 15 12.58 -2.23 -17.79
CA ILE A 15 12.85 -3.56 -17.21
C ILE A 15 13.77 -3.45 -15.99
N LEU A 16 14.82 -2.64 -16.07
CA LEU A 16 15.72 -2.40 -14.93
C LEU A 16 14.98 -1.74 -13.76
N LEU A 17 14.10 -0.78 -14.04
CA LEU A 17 13.30 -0.10 -13.03
C LEU A 17 12.28 -1.03 -12.39
N VAL A 18 11.62 -1.91 -13.16
CA VAL A 18 10.77 -2.97 -12.62
C VAL A 18 11.59 -3.90 -11.72
N GLY A 19 12.77 -4.33 -12.17
CA GLY A 19 13.66 -5.19 -11.39
C GLY A 19 14.12 -4.55 -10.08
N ALA A 20 14.48 -3.26 -10.12
CA ALA A 20 14.82 -2.47 -8.94
C ALA A 20 13.62 -2.34 -7.99
N GLY A 21 12.42 -2.11 -8.53
CA GLY A 21 11.17 -2.10 -7.78
C GLY A 21 10.91 -3.43 -7.09
N VAL A 22 11.03 -4.55 -7.82
CA VAL A 22 10.90 -5.92 -7.29
C VAL A 22 11.89 -6.19 -6.17
N LEU A 23 13.17 -5.86 -6.35
CA LEU A 23 14.19 -6.07 -5.33
C LEU A 23 13.90 -5.24 -4.08
N THR A 24 13.62 -3.95 -4.26
CA THR A 24 13.33 -3.03 -3.15
C THR A 24 12.05 -3.45 -2.41
N GLY A 25 11.00 -3.81 -3.15
CA GLY A 25 9.72 -4.21 -2.59
C GLY A 25 9.85 -5.51 -1.78
N SER A 26 10.64 -6.46 -2.27
CA SER A 26 10.93 -7.72 -1.56
C SER A 26 11.72 -7.46 -0.26
N LEU A 27 12.69 -6.55 -0.29
CA LEU A 27 13.45 -6.17 0.90
C LEU A 27 12.56 -5.48 1.94
N ILE A 28 11.68 -4.57 1.51
CA ILE A 28 10.72 -3.91 2.40
C ILE A 28 9.78 -4.95 3.00
N GLU A 29 9.21 -5.85 2.19
CA GLU A 29 8.31 -6.91 2.66
C GLU A 29 9.00 -7.83 3.69
N ALA A 30 10.26 -8.19 3.47
CA ALA A 30 11.02 -9.07 4.37
C ALA A 30 11.23 -8.49 5.78
N ILE A 31 11.09 -7.17 5.96
CA ILE A 31 11.19 -6.52 7.28
C ILE A 31 9.94 -6.80 8.13
N PHE A 32 8.79 -7.04 7.50
CA PHE A 32 7.52 -7.18 8.21
C PHE A 32 7.08 -8.63 8.30
N PRO A 33 6.81 -9.16 9.51
CA PRO A 33 6.30 -10.51 9.67
C PRO A 33 4.92 -10.65 9.02
N PRO A 34 4.54 -11.84 8.50
CA PRO A 34 3.20 -12.06 7.98
C PRO A 34 2.13 -11.75 9.04
N PRO A 35 1.01 -11.10 8.67
CA PRO A 35 -0.07 -10.78 9.61
C PRO A 35 -0.60 -12.06 10.29
N ALA A 36 -0.58 -12.08 11.63
CA ALA A 36 -1.15 -13.18 12.40
C ALA A 36 -2.61 -12.89 12.77
N ALA A 37 -3.42 -13.93 12.97
CA ALA A 37 -4.81 -13.78 13.43
C ALA A 37 -4.91 -13.12 14.82
N SER A 38 -3.84 -13.16 15.61
CA SER A 38 -3.72 -12.53 16.93
C SER A 38 -3.17 -11.10 16.90
N SER A 39 -2.74 -10.59 15.74
CA SER A 39 -2.15 -9.24 15.65
C SER A 39 -3.17 -8.17 16.00
N SER A 40 -2.75 -7.19 16.80
CA SER A 40 -3.65 -6.11 17.22
C SER A 40 -3.90 -5.12 16.08
N VAL A 41 -5.02 -4.38 16.15
CA VAL A 41 -5.35 -3.35 15.15
C VAL A 41 -4.27 -2.26 15.08
N ALA A 42 -3.77 -1.83 16.23
CA ALA A 42 -2.75 -0.80 16.33
C ALA A 42 -1.42 -1.25 15.71
N GLU A 43 -1.04 -2.51 15.93
CA GLU A 43 0.14 -3.14 15.36
C GLU A 43 0.04 -3.24 13.82
N LEU A 44 -1.06 -3.78 13.30
CA LEU A 44 -1.30 -3.86 11.85
C LEU A 44 -1.31 -2.47 11.19
N ALA A 45 -1.88 -1.46 11.86
CA ALA A 45 -1.90 -0.08 11.37
C ALA A 45 -0.50 0.55 11.39
N MET A 46 0.28 0.30 12.44
CA MET A 46 1.65 0.80 12.57
C MET A 46 2.56 0.16 11.52
N GLU A 47 2.52 -1.16 11.37
CA GLU A 47 3.28 -1.88 10.34
C GLU A 47 2.95 -1.36 8.94
N LEU A 48 1.66 -1.21 8.64
CA LEU A 48 1.23 -0.67 7.36
C LEU A 48 1.74 0.77 7.14
N ALA A 49 1.68 1.63 8.17
CA ALA A 49 2.15 3.01 8.08
C ALA A 49 3.66 3.08 7.81
N VAL A 50 4.46 2.27 8.52
CA VAL A 50 5.90 2.19 8.30
C VAL A 50 6.20 1.64 6.91
N GLN A 51 5.48 0.60 6.47
CA GLN A 51 5.66 0.02 5.14
C GLN A 51 5.35 1.02 4.02
N VAL A 52 4.28 1.81 4.17
CA VAL A 52 3.94 2.92 3.24
C VAL A 52 5.03 4.01 3.24
N ALA A 53 5.56 4.37 4.41
CA ALA A 53 6.64 5.36 4.51
C ALA A 53 7.92 4.87 3.81
N LEU A 54 8.30 3.60 4.00
CA LEU A 54 9.43 2.98 3.31
C LEU A 54 9.25 2.95 1.79
N ASN A 55 8.04 2.62 1.32
CA ASN A 55 7.71 2.68 -0.10
C ASN A 55 7.81 4.12 -0.65
N GLY A 56 7.34 5.12 0.11
CA GLY A 56 7.48 6.53 -0.25
C GLY A 56 8.94 6.96 -0.35
N LEU A 57 9.78 6.57 0.62
CA LEU A 57 11.22 6.84 0.59
C LEU A 57 11.91 6.17 -0.61
N ALA A 58 11.55 4.93 -0.93
CA ALA A 58 12.08 4.20 -2.08
C ALA A 58 11.75 4.92 -3.40
N VAL A 59 10.52 5.42 -3.55
CA VAL A 59 10.11 6.20 -4.73
C VAL A 59 10.86 7.52 -4.81
N THR A 60 10.98 8.27 -3.71
CA THR A 60 11.70 9.56 -3.69
C THR A 60 13.19 9.38 -3.98
N ALA A 61 13.83 8.36 -3.40
CA ALA A 61 15.24 8.05 -3.66
C ALA A 61 15.49 7.73 -5.14
N LEU A 62 14.55 7.04 -5.79
CA LEU A 62 14.64 6.78 -7.24
C LEU A 62 14.43 8.05 -8.07
N GLN A 63 13.55 8.96 -7.64
CA GLN A 63 13.37 10.25 -8.31
C GLN A 63 14.66 11.07 -8.28
N GLU A 64 15.37 11.14 -7.15
CA GLU A 64 16.65 11.85 -7.07
C GLU A 64 17.72 11.30 -8.03
N VAL A 65 17.66 10.00 -8.35
CA VAL A 65 18.64 9.32 -9.20
C VAL A 65 18.26 9.39 -10.69
N ASP A 66 16.97 9.45 -11.04
CA ASP A 66 16.53 9.15 -12.42
C ASP A 66 15.34 9.99 -12.96
N MET A 67 15.24 11.28 -12.60
CA MET A 67 14.21 12.20 -13.13
C MET A 67 14.41 12.63 -14.60
N SER A 68 15.49 12.21 -15.28
CA SER A 68 15.80 12.71 -16.64
C SER A 68 14.81 12.26 -17.73
N ASP A 69 14.11 11.13 -17.55
CA ASP A 69 13.30 10.49 -18.59
C ASP A 69 11.76 10.50 -18.33
N GLY A 70 11.29 11.30 -17.37
CA GLY A 70 9.87 11.60 -17.20
C GLY A 70 9.02 10.52 -16.48
N ALA A 71 7.75 10.86 -16.25
CA ALA A 71 6.79 10.15 -15.38
C ALA A 71 6.57 8.66 -15.72
N ALA A 72 6.88 8.22 -16.94
CA ALA A 72 6.75 6.82 -17.36
C ALA A 72 7.76 5.88 -16.67
N CYS A 73 8.95 6.38 -16.31
CA CYS A 73 9.98 5.59 -15.64
C CYS A 73 9.62 5.34 -14.16
N GLY A 74 9.10 6.34 -13.46
CA GLY A 74 8.65 6.19 -12.07
C GLY A 74 7.49 5.18 -11.91
N PHE A 75 6.66 5.03 -12.94
CA PHE A 75 5.58 4.05 -12.96
C PHE A 75 6.11 2.60 -12.99
N SER A 76 7.12 2.31 -13.82
CA SER A 76 7.72 0.97 -13.91
C SER A 76 8.30 0.49 -12.57
N PHE A 77 9.00 1.37 -11.85
CA PHE A 77 9.49 1.06 -10.51
C PHE A 77 8.36 0.83 -9.51
N SER A 78 7.37 1.72 -9.47
CA SER A 78 6.25 1.62 -8.55
C SER A 78 5.43 0.34 -8.78
N LEU A 79 5.29 -0.10 -10.03
CA LEU A 79 4.67 -1.38 -10.37
C LEU A 79 5.46 -2.56 -9.77
N GLY A 80 6.78 -2.61 -10.02
CA GLY A 80 7.62 -3.67 -9.47
C GLY A 80 7.63 -3.68 -7.94
N LEU A 81 7.62 -2.49 -7.32
CA LEU A 81 7.59 -2.30 -5.87
C LEU A 81 6.30 -2.87 -5.24
N MET A 82 5.15 -2.65 -5.88
CA MET A 82 3.85 -3.06 -5.36
C MET A 82 3.57 -4.55 -5.57
N GLU A 83 4.00 -5.14 -6.69
CA GLU A 83 3.69 -6.53 -7.07
C GLU A 83 4.22 -7.57 -6.06
N VAL A 84 5.29 -7.23 -5.34
CA VAL A 84 6.00 -8.16 -4.45
C VAL A 84 5.70 -7.95 -2.96
N GLN A 85 4.63 -7.23 -2.63
CA GLN A 85 4.24 -6.91 -1.25
C GLN A 85 2.88 -7.49 -0.86
N PRO A 86 2.69 -8.83 -0.88
CA PRO A 86 1.41 -9.47 -0.57
C PRO A 86 0.95 -9.26 0.89
N GLY A 87 1.88 -9.12 1.83
CA GLY A 87 1.59 -8.82 3.24
C GLY A 87 0.99 -7.43 3.41
N MET A 88 1.45 -6.44 2.65
CA MET A 88 0.84 -5.10 2.64
C MET A 88 -0.64 -5.17 2.24
N SER A 89 -0.98 -5.92 1.18
CA SER A 89 -2.37 -6.12 0.77
C SER A 89 -3.20 -6.78 1.87
N THR A 90 -2.63 -7.76 2.55
CA THR A 90 -3.27 -8.46 3.67
C THR A 90 -3.53 -7.50 4.85
N ARG A 91 -2.55 -6.67 5.24
CA ARG A 91 -2.70 -5.66 6.30
C ARG A 91 -3.81 -4.65 5.97
N ILE A 92 -3.86 -4.17 4.72
CA ILE A 92 -4.91 -3.25 4.25
C ILE A 92 -6.30 -3.90 4.37
N ARG A 93 -6.43 -5.15 3.90
CA ARG A 93 -7.71 -5.89 3.99
C ARG A 93 -8.13 -6.15 5.43
N ALA A 94 -7.20 -6.54 6.29
CA ALA A 94 -7.45 -6.78 7.70
C ALA A 94 -7.97 -5.50 8.39
N LEU A 95 -7.29 -4.37 8.19
CA LEU A 95 -7.72 -3.08 8.72
C LEU A 95 -9.09 -2.65 8.15
N GLY A 96 -9.32 -2.83 6.85
CA GLY A 96 -10.60 -2.54 6.22
C GLY A 96 -11.75 -3.37 6.82
N ALA A 97 -11.53 -4.67 7.05
CA ALA A 97 -12.51 -5.55 7.68
C ALA A 97 -12.84 -5.11 9.12
N LEU A 98 -11.82 -4.67 9.86
CA LEU A 98 -11.97 -4.18 11.23
C LEU A 98 -12.74 -2.86 11.30
N ILE A 99 -12.43 -1.90 10.41
CA ILE A 99 -13.18 -0.64 10.30
C ILE A 99 -14.65 -0.94 9.98
N ALA A 100 -14.92 -1.86 9.05
CA ALA A 100 -16.28 -2.27 8.72
C ALA A 100 -17.00 -2.91 9.92
N GLN A 101 -16.29 -3.70 10.73
CA GLN A 101 -16.85 -4.31 11.94
C GLN A 101 -17.20 -3.26 13.01
N GLN A 102 -16.31 -2.29 13.26
CA GLN A 102 -16.57 -1.20 14.21
C GLN A 102 -17.75 -0.32 13.74
N GLY A 103 -17.81 -0.01 12.44
CA GLY A 103 -18.91 0.75 11.85
C GLY A 103 -20.28 0.08 12.05
N ARG A 104 -20.35 -1.26 11.87
CA ARG A 104 -21.58 -2.03 12.14
C ARG A 104 -21.99 -2.00 13.61
N GLN A 105 -21.03 -2.15 14.53
CA GLN A 105 -21.32 -2.08 15.97
C GLN A 105 -21.83 -0.69 16.39
N PHE A 106 -21.26 0.38 15.83
CA PHE A 106 -21.73 1.73 16.10
C PHE A 106 -23.14 1.97 15.55
N ALA A 107 -23.42 1.50 14.33
CA ALA A 107 -24.74 1.58 13.73
C ALA A 107 -25.80 0.84 14.58
N GLN A 108 -25.48 -0.37 15.06
CA GLN A 108 -26.35 -1.14 15.95
C GLN A 108 -26.61 -0.44 17.29
N LYS A 109 -25.58 0.13 17.93
CA LYS A 109 -25.75 0.90 19.17
C LYS A 109 -26.64 2.13 18.95
N LYS A 110 -26.47 2.84 17.82
CA LYS A 110 -27.30 3.99 17.48
C LYS A 110 -28.76 3.59 17.25
N GLN A 111 -29.00 2.47 16.56
CA GLN A 111 -30.35 1.92 16.37
C GLN A 111 -30.99 1.48 17.68
N ALA A 112 -30.25 0.79 18.55
CA ALA A 112 -30.73 0.38 19.87
C ALA A 112 -31.13 1.58 20.73
N ARG A 113 -30.32 2.65 20.74
CA ARG A 113 -30.64 3.89 21.46
C ARG A 113 -31.85 4.63 20.88
N ALA A 114 -32.00 4.67 19.56
CA ALA A 114 -33.17 5.26 18.92
C ALA A 114 -34.46 4.48 19.24
N LEU A 115 -34.39 3.16 19.36
CA LEU A 115 -35.51 2.31 19.78
C LEU A 115 -35.86 2.46 21.27
N GLU A 116 -34.88 2.79 22.13
CA GLU A 116 -35.12 3.12 23.54
C GLU A 116 -35.75 4.52 23.71
N GLU A 117 -35.32 5.51 22.93
CA GLU A 117 -35.89 6.88 22.96
C GLU A 117 -37.32 6.93 22.40
N ASP A 118 -37.70 6.02 21.50
CA ASP A 118 -39.04 5.91 20.90
C ASP A 118 -40.05 5.10 21.76
N ASN A 119 -39.62 4.57 22.91
CA ASN A 119 -40.49 3.88 23.88
C ASN A 119 -40.55 4.61 25.25
N PRO A 120 -41.28 5.72 25.36
CA PRO A 120 -41.32 6.56 26.57
C PRO A 120 -42.17 5.98 27.73
N SER A 121 -42.53 4.69 27.72
CA SER A 121 -43.49 4.08 28.66
C SER A 121 -42.90 2.99 29.58
N ARG A 122 -41.61 3.05 29.91
CA ARG A 122 -41.02 2.30 31.01
C ARG A 122 -40.44 3.21 32.08
#